data_AF-A0A6B2XCD7-F1
#
_entry.id   AF-A0A6B2XCD7-F1
#
_cell.length_a   1.000
_cell.length_b   1.000
_cell.length_c   1.000
_cell.angle_alpha   90.00
_cell.angle_beta   90.00
_cell.angle_gamma   90.00
#
_symmetry.space_group_name_H-M   'P 1'
#
loop_
_entity.id
_entity.type
_entity.pdbx_description
1 polymer ?
#
loop_
_entity_poly.entity_id
_entity_poly.type
_entity_poly.pdbx_seq_one_letter_code
_entity_poly.pdbx_strand_id
1 'polypeptide(L)'
;MAGKAAVPEVIWARPERTGRGPKPAFTRADIAAAAVRLADAGGLDAVSMRQVAAELGCGTMSLYNYVPRKEDLYELMVDAVSGEHELFAPTGDWRVDMLRNARQTKALMHRHAWMVRLMSGVYGFSPNALRYLEHCLACLDPLDAPSGTKIELVAMLNGCVTTYVSNELSTAERVRSLPWSEEQENAVRIAYLGGQVASGAYPRLAASFMEDAGPIDLDAVFERMLGRVLDGFEPRP
;
A
#
# COMPACT_ATOMS: atom_id res chain seq x y z
N MET A 1 -25.90 31.57 16.95
CA MET A 1 -24.45 31.33 17.15
C MET A 1 -23.96 30.48 15.97
N ALA A 2 -23.44 31.11 14.92
CA ALA A 2 -22.88 30.39 13.79
C ALA A 2 -21.63 29.64 14.28
N GLY A 3 -21.66 28.30 14.21
CA GLY A 3 -20.54 27.46 14.60
C GLY A 3 -19.32 27.81 13.75
N LYS A 4 -18.25 28.27 14.38
CA LYS A 4 -16.95 28.47 13.75
C LYS A 4 -16.60 27.14 13.06
N ALA A 5 -16.49 27.15 11.73
CA ALA A 5 -16.01 25.97 11.01
C ALA A 5 -14.69 25.56 11.65
N ALA A 6 -14.65 24.37 12.26
CA ALA A 6 -13.46 23.90 12.94
C ALA A 6 -12.31 23.91 11.93
N VAL A 7 -11.19 24.54 12.30
CA VAL A 7 -9.98 24.54 11.47
C VAL A 7 -9.61 23.07 11.22
N PRO A 8 -9.34 22.66 9.97
CA PRO A 8 -8.89 21.31 9.69
C PRO A 8 -7.60 21.02 10.46
N GLU A 9 -7.63 20.00 11.32
CA GLU A 9 -6.48 19.56 12.11
C GLU A 9 -6.24 18.08 11.85
N VAL A 10 -4.98 17.68 11.64
CA VAL A 10 -4.58 16.27 11.48
C VAL A 10 -4.85 15.50 12.76
N ILE A 11 -5.23 14.22 12.64
CA ILE A 11 -5.60 13.42 13.81
C ILE A 11 -4.47 13.37 14.85
N TRP A 12 -3.22 13.37 14.40
CA TRP A 12 -2.01 13.31 15.24
C TRP A 12 -1.74 14.56 16.08
N ALA A 13 -2.25 15.72 15.66
CA ALA A 13 -2.12 16.96 16.43
C ALA A 13 -3.24 17.10 17.48
N ARG A 14 -4.35 16.37 17.30
CA ARG A 14 -5.48 16.38 18.24
C ARG A 14 -5.14 15.58 19.50
N PRO A 15 -5.56 16.04 20.69
CA PRO A 15 -5.51 15.22 21.89
C PRO A 15 -6.23 13.89 21.64
N GLU A 16 -5.70 12.80 22.18
CA GLU A 16 -6.14 11.44 21.86
C GLU A 16 -7.66 11.24 22.03
N ARG A 17 -8.24 11.94 23.01
CA ARG A 17 -9.67 11.97 23.28
C ARG A 17 -10.14 13.38 23.61
N THR A 18 -11.30 13.76 23.08
CA THR A 18 -12.04 14.94 23.52
C THR A 18 -13.09 14.53 24.55
N GLY A 19 -13.01 15.06 25.78
CA GLY A 19 -14.01 14.82 26.84
C GLY A 19 -13.43 14.68 28.24
N ARG A 20 -14.17 15.16 29.25
CA ARG A 20 -13.83 15.07 30.67
C ARG A 20 -14.50 13.84 31.28
N GLY A 21 -13.77 12.99 32.00
CA GLY A 21 -14.33 11.78 32.58
C GLY A 21 -13.28 10.78 33.08
N PRO A 22 -13.70 9.59 33.57
CA PRO A 22 -12.81 8.54 34.05
C PRO A 22 -11.85 8.01 32.97
N LYS A 23 -10.83 7.26 33.40
CA LYS A 23 -9.74 6.73 32.55
C LYS A 23 -10.27 6.19 31.22
N PRO A 24 -9.63 6.51 30.08
CA PRO A 24 -10.03 6.00 28.77
C PRO A 24 -10.08 4.47 28.77
N ALA A 25 -11.17 3.90 28.22
CA ALA A 25 -11.30 2.45 28.06
C ALA A 25 -10.54 1.93 26.83
N PHE A 26 -10.24 2.81 25.87
CA PHE A 26 -9.55 2.48 24.62
C PHE A 26 -8.58 3.59 24.26
N THR A 27 -7.58 3.23 23.47
CA THR A 27 -6.62 4.13 22.82
C THR A 27 -6.93 4.21 21.32
N ARG A 28 -6.33 5.18 20.62
CA ARG A 28 -6.37 5.20 19.15
C ARG A 28 -5.73 3.96 18.53
N ALA A 29 -4.73 3.38 19.19
CA ALA A 29 -4.11 2.14 18.75
C ALA A 29 -5.09 0.95 18.83
N ASP A 30 -5.87 0.84 19.91
CA ASP A 30 -6.91 -0.20 20.03
C ASP A 30 -7.96 -0.07 18.92
N ILE A 31 -8.36 1.17 18.63
CA ILE A 31 -9.31 1.50 17.57
C ILE A 31 -8.76 1.14 16.19
N ALA A 32 -7.51 1.51 15.90
CA ALA A 32 -6.84 1.17 14.66
C ALA A 32 -6.76 -0.35 14.48
N ALA A 33 -6.32 -1.08 15.51
CA ALA A 33 -6.20 -2.53 15.46
C ALA A 33 -7.55 -3.22 15.19
N ALA A 34 -8.64 -2.75 15.81
CA ALA A 34 -9.98 -3.26 15.53
C ALA A 34 -10.43 -2.99 14.09
N ALA A 35 -10.17 -1.79 13.58
CA ALA A 35 -10.51 -1.44 12.20
C ALA A 35 -9.67 -2.23 11.18
N VAL A 36 -8.38 -2.45 11.44
CA VAL A 36 -7.51 -3.30 10.61
C VAL A 36 -8.04 -4.73 10.54
N ARG A 37 -8.40 -5.35 11.67
CA ARG A 37 -8.99 -6.71 11.66
C ARG A 37 -10.27 -6.81 10.82
N LEU A 38 -11.15 -5.81 10.92
CA LEU A 38 -12.36 -5.77 10.10
C LEU A 38 -12.03 -5.63 8.61
N ALA A 39 -11.04 -4.80 8.28
CA ALA A 39 -10.60 -4.56 6.92
C ALA A 39 -9.90 -5.78 6.31
N ASP A 40 -9.10 -6.52 7.09
CA ASP A 40 -8.44 -7.74 6.66
C ASP A 40 -9.46 -8.85 6.35
N ALA A 41 -10.53 -8.93 7.15
CA ALA A 41 -11.56 -9.95 6.98
C ALA A 41 -12.58 -9.64 5.86
N GLY A 42 -12.97 -8.37 5.72
CA GLY A 42 -14.09 -7.96 4.86
C GLY A 42 -13.78 -6.87 3.85
N GLY A 43 -12.51 -6.48 3.71
CA GLY A 43 -12.10 -5.34 2.91
C GLY A 43 -12.50 -4.00 3.54
N LEU A 44 -12.11 -2.91 2.87
CA LEU A 44 -12.32 -1.55 3.39
C LEU A 44 -13.81 -1.19 3.55
N ASP A 45 -14.69 -1.81 2.76
CA ASP A 45 -16.13 -1.55 2.79
C ASP A 45 -16.80 -2.15 4.05
N ALA A 46 -16.15 -3.12 4.71
CA ALA A 46 -16.57 -3.63 6.02
C ALA A 46 -16.17 -2.72 7.19
N VAL A 47 -15.44 -1.63 6.93
CA VAL A 47 -15.02 -0.67 7.96
C VAL A 47 -16.01 0.48 8.04
N SER A 48 -16.79 0.51 9.11
CA SER A 48 -17.61 1.67 9.50
C SER A 48 -17.42 1.99 10.98
N MET A 49 -17.67 3.24 11.37
CA MET A 49 -17.61 3.67 12.78
C MET A 49 -18.47 2.78 13.68
N ARG A 50 -19.63 2.35 13.18
CA ARG A 50 -20.54 1.45 13.91
C ARG A 50 -19.95 0.04 14.08
N GLN A 51 -19.36 -0.53 13.03
CA GLN A 51 -18.76 -1.86 13.10
C GLN A 51 -17.54 -1.88 14.00
N VAL A 52 -16.68 -0.85 13.93
CA VAL A 52 -15.51 -0.72 14.82
C VAL A 52 -15.96 -0.56 16.28
N ALA A 53 -16.99 0.24 16.55
CA ALA A 53 -17.52 0.38 17.90
C ALA A 53 -18.11 -0.94 18.43
N ALA A 54 -18.81 -1.69 17.58
CA ALA A 54 -19.36 -3.00 17.92
C ALA A 54 -18.25 -4.03 18.23
N GLU A 55 -17.21 -4.07 17.40
CA GLU A 55 -16.00 -4.91 17.61
C GLU A 55 -15.32 -4.60 18.95
N LEU A 56 -15.28 -3.32 19.35
CA LEU A 56 -14.73 -2.87 20.63
C LEU A 56 -15.71 -2.98 21.80
N GLY A 57 -16.96 -3.37 21.58
CA GLY A 57 -17.99 -3.41 22.62
C GLY A 57 -18.35 -2.03 23.21
N CYS A 58 -18.20 -0.95 22.43
CA CYS A 58 -18.52 0.41 22.86
C CYS A 58 -19.60 1.07 21.98
N GLY A 59 -20.13 2.21 22.44
CA GLY A 59 -21.09 2.98 21.66
C GLY A 59 -20.41 3.77 20.54
N THR A 60 -21.05 3.90 19.37
CA THR A 60 -20.50 4.66 18.23
C THR A 60 -20.14 6.11 18.60
N MET A 61 -20.93 6.76 19.46
CA MET A 61 -20.63 8.12 19.95
C MET A 61 -19.36 8.17 20.81
N SER A 62 -19.02 7.08 21.50
CA SER A 62 -17.76 6.98 22.24
C SER A 62 -16.58 6.97 21.27
N LEU A 63 -16.70 6.30 20.13
CA LEU A 63 -15.66 6.22 19.10
C LEU A 63 -15.36 7.60 18.48
N TYR A 64 -16.39 8.40 18.21
CA TYR A 64 -16.24 9.76 17.67
C TYR A 64 -15.45 10.72 18.59
N ASN A 65 -15.35 10.43 19.89
CA ASN A 65 -14.52 11.22 20.80
C ASN A 65 -13.01 10.98 20.59
N TYR A 66 -12.64 9.85 19.99
CA TYR A 66 -11.24 9.50 19.67
C TYR A 66 -10.93 9.79 18.20
N VAL A 67 -11.87 9.47 17.31
CA VAL A 67 -11.72 9.49 15.86
C VAL A 67 -12.91 10.20 15.23
N PRO A 68 -12.81 11.52 14.98
CA PRO A 68 -13.96 12.33 14.62
C PRO A 68 -14.53 12.06 13.22
N ARG A 69 -13.73 11.53 12.30
CA ARG A 69 -14.13 11.27 10.91
C ARG A 69 -13.65 9.91 10.42
N LYS A 70 -14.29 9.40 9.36
CA LYS A 70 -13.88 8.13 8.75
C LYS A 70 -12.48 8.22 8.15
N GLU A 71 -12.12 9.37 7.60
CA GLU A 71 -10.79 9.62 7.03
C GLU A 71 -9.71 9.60 8.12
N ASP A 72 -10.02 10.10 9.32
CA ASP A 72 -9.10 10.02 10.47
C ASP A 72 -8.90 8.55 10.89
N LEU A 73 -9.94 7.71 10.78
CA LEU A 73 -9.82 6.27 11.05
C LEU A 73 -8.90 5.58 10.04
N TYR A 74 -9.03 5.90 8.75
CA TYR A 74 -8.16 5.38 7.70
C TYR A 74 -6.70 5.77 7.95
N GLU A 75 -6.44 7.00 8.38
CA GLU A 75 -5.10 7.45 8.74
C GLU A 75 -4.51 6.64 9.90
N LEU A 76 -5.30 6.35 10.94
CA LEU A 76 -4.88 5.49 12.05
C LEU A 76 -4.60 4.04 11.60
N MET A 77 -5.42 3.50 10.68
CA MET A 77 -5.22 2.15 10.13
C MET A 77 -3.92 2.06 9.32
N VAL A 78 -3.68 3.03 8.43
CA VAL A 78 -2.45 3.09 7.63
C VAL A 78 -1.22 3.24 8.54
N ASP A 79 -1.30 4.05 9.59
CA ASP A 79 -0.21 4.20 10.55
C ASP A 79 0.07 2.90 11.32
N ALA A 80 -0.97 2.19 11.74
CA ALA A 80 -0.83 0.91 12.44
C ALA A 80 -0.09 -0.11 11.56
N VAL A 81 -0.49 -0.27 10.30
CA VAL A 81 0.18 -1.18 9.36
C VAL A 81 1.59 -0.69 9.00
N SER A 82 1.78 0.64 8.89
CA SER A 82 3.13 1.21 8.68
C SER A 82 4.09 0.86 9.82
N GLY A 83 3.57 0.68 11.04
CA GLY A 83 4.34 0.23 12.20
C GLY A 83 4.81 -1.22 12.14
N GLU A 84 4.32 -2.02 11.19
CA GLU A 84 4.74 -3.41 10.99
C GLU A 84 6.01 -3.55 10.13
N HIS A 85 6.49 -2.46 9.51
CA HIS A 85 7.80 -2.47 8.84
C HIS A 85 8.89 -2.81 9.86
N GLU A 86 9.72 -3.80 9.53
CA GLU A 86 10.89 -4.11 10.34
C GLU A 86 11.97 -3.07 10.02
N LEU A 87 12.29 -2.22 11.00
CA LEU A 87 13.35 -1.22 10.89
C LEU A 87 14.70 -1.87 11.21
N PHE A 88 15.39 -2.33 10.18
CA PHE A 88 16.67 -3.03 10.30
C PHE A 88 17.86 -2.06 10.34
N ALA A 89 19.04 -2.55 10.73
CA ALA A 89 20.28 -1.80 10.59
C ALA A 89 20.70 -1.76 9.10
N PRO A 90 20.93 -0.58 8.49
CA PRO A 90 21.38 -0.49 7.10
C PRO A 90 22.63 -1.32 6.83
N THR A 91 22.67 -2.00 5.70
CA THR A 91 23.78 -2.89 5.33
C THR A 91 24.99 -2.13 4.77
N GLY A 92 24.77 -0.88 4.34
CA GLY A 92 25.75 -0.07 3.61
C GLY A 92 25.61 -0.20 2.09
N ASP A 93 24.81 -1.15 1.60
CA ASP A 93 24.39 -1.23 0.21
C ASP A 93 22.94 -0.76 0.09
N TRP A 94 22.78 0.50 -0.32
CA TRP A 94 21.47 1.14 -0.43
C TRP A 94 20.53 0.39 -1.39
N ARG A 95 21.06 -0.33 -2.39
CA ARG A 95 20.22 -1.08 -3.34
C ARG A 95 19.62 -2.30 -2.67
N VAL A 96 20.44 -3.04 -1.94
CA VAL A 96 19.99 -4.21 -1.17
C VAL A 96 18.95 -3.80 -0.14
N ASP A 97 19.20 -2.69 0.57
CA ASP A 97 18.30 -2.19 1.60
C ASP A 97 16.97 -1.70 1.02
N MET A 98 16.97 -0.96 -0.08
CA MET A 98 15.73 -0.52 -0.73
C MET A 98 14.93 -1.67 -1.35
N LEU A 99 15.59 -2.69 -1.90
CA LEU A 99 14.92 -3.92 -2.35
C LEU A 99 14.26 -4.65 -1.17
N ARG A 100 14.93 -4.71 0.00
CA ARG A 100 14.35 -5.29 1.22
C ARG A 100 13.10 -4.53 1.67
N ASN A 101 13.18 -3.20 1.71
CA ASN A 101 12.03 -2.35 2.02
C ASN A 101 10.87 -2.57 1.04
N ALA A 102 11.14 -2.60 -0.28
CA ALA A 102 10.10 -2.85 -1.28
C ALA A 102 9.40 -4.23 -1.11
N ARG A 103 10.16 -5.27 -0.77
CA ARG A 103 9.61 -6.61 -0.49
C ARG A 103 8.75 -6.63 0.78
N GLN A 104 9.17 -5.93 1.83
CA GLN A 104 8.35 -5.76 3.03
C GLN A 104 7.05 -5.04 2.71
N THR A 105 7.11 -3.93 1.95
CA THR A 105 5.91 -3.21 1.49
C THR A 105 4.97 -4.11 0.68
N LYS A 106 5.50 -4.89 -0.27
CA LYS A 106 4.73 -5.88 -1.05
C LYS A 106 4.04 -6.87 -0.10
N ALA A 107 4.77 -7.44 0.86
CA ALA A 107 4.23 -8.41 1.81
C ALA A 107 3.13 -7.82 2.71
N LEU A 108 3.30 -6.57 3.18
CA LEU A 108 2.29 -5.88 3.97
C LEU A 108 1.03 -5.58 3.15
N MET A 109 1.16 -5.16 1.90
CA MET A 109 0.00 -4.93 1.01
C MET A 109 -0.75 -6.22 0.70
N HIS A 110 -0.06 -7.36 0.56
CA HIS A 110 -0.72 -8.66 0.40
C HIS A 110 -1.44 -9.12 1.67
N ARG A 111 -0.85 -8.87 2.86
CA ARG A 111 -1.48 -9.15 4.16
C ARG A 111 -2.70 -8.27 4.41
N HIS A 112 -2.59 -7.00 4.04
CA HIS A 112 -3.61 -5.96 4.23
C HIS A 112 -4.06 -5.43 2.87
N ALA A 113 -4.77 -6.26 2.09
CA ALA A 113 -5.15 -5.95 0.70
C ALA A 113 -5.93 -4.63 0.52
N TRP A 114 -6.62 -4.17 1.57
CA TRP A 114 -7.30 -2.86 1.57
C TRP A 114 -6.33 -1.67 1.51
N MET A 115 -5.07 -1.85 1.90
CA MET A 115 -4.08 -0.78 1.97
C MET A 115 -3.83 -0.12 0.61
N VAL A 116 -3.84 -0.88 -0.49
CA VAL A 116 -3.62 -0.32 -1.84
C VAL A 116 -4.68 0.72 -2.25
N ARG A 117 -5.88 0.68 -1.64
CA ARG A 117 -6.95 1.68 -1.86
C ARG A 117 -6.73 2.97 -1.05
N LEU A 118 -5.90 2.91 -0.01
CA LEU A 118 -5.61 4.04 0.89
C LEU A 118 -4.21 4.62 0.67
N MET A 119 -3.32 3.95 -0.05
CA MET A 119 -2.00 4.47 -0.40
C MET A 119 -2.10 5.65 -1.38
N SER A 120 -2.37 6.83 -0.84
CA SER A 120 -2.30 8.12 -1.51
C SER A 120 -1.39 9.05 -0.70
N GLY A 121 -0.82 10.09 -1.33
CA GLY A 121 0.06 11.06 -0.67
C GLY A 121 -0.56 11.79 0.53
N VAL A 122 -1.87 11.62 0.78
CA VAL A 122 -2.61 12.19 1.91
C VAL A 122 -2.29 11.50 3.23
N TYR A 123 -1.92 10.21 3.22
CA TYR A 123 -1.72 9.41 4.45
C TYR A 123 -0.25 9.13 4.79
N GLY A 124 0.70 9.73 4.06
CA GLY A 124 2.13 9.44 4.18
C GLY A 124 2.87 10.08 5.36
N PHE A 125 2.19 10.85 6.22
CA PHE A 125 2.81 11.66 7.27
C PHE A 125 2.35 11.30 8.70
N SER A 126 1.91 10.06 8.91
CA SER A 126 1.62 9.55 10.26
C SER A 126 2.90 9.11 11.00
N PRO A 127 2.90 8.99 12.35
CA PRO A 127 4.10 8.75 13.14
C PRO A 127 4.96 7.53 12.73
N ASN A 128 4.33 6.40 12.43
CA ASN A 128 5.04 5.20 11.98
C ASN A 128 5.49 5.32 10.52
N ALA A 129 4.69 5.96 9.66
CA ALA A 129 5.09 6.24 8.29
C ALA A 129 6.32 7.17 8.23
N LEU A 130 6.37 8.18 9.10
CA LEU A 130 7.53 9.06 9.26
C LEU A 130 8.78 8.28 9.74
N ARG A 131 8.60 7.36 10.68
CA ARG A 131 9.72 6.51 11.15
C ARG A 131 10.23 5.57 10.07
N TYR A 132 9.33 5.01 9.27
CA TYR A 132 9.69 4.21 8.11
C TYR A 132 10.42 5.04 7.05
N LEU A 133 9.96 6.27 6.78
CA LEU A 133 10.64 7.19 5.86
C LEU A 133 12.05 7.54 6.36
N GLU A 134 12.20 7.86 7.64
CA GLU A 134 13.51 8.13 8.26
C GLU A 134 14.45 6.93 8.11
N HIS A 135 13.94 5.71 8.33
CA HIS A 135 14.70 4.48 8.12
C HIS A 135 15.12 4.28 6.65
N CYS A 136 14.22 4.55 5.70
CA CYS A 136 14.57 4.50 4.28
C CYS A 136 15.66 5.52 3.91
N LEU A 137 15.59 6.73 4.47
CA LEU A 137 16.61 7.76 4.26
C LEU A 137 17.96 7.33 4.82
N ALA A 138 18.00 6.70 6.00
CA ALA A 138 19.22 6.13 6.56
C ALA A 138 19.79 4.99 5.68
N CYS A 139 18.95 4.15 5.09
CA CYS A 139 19.38 3.14 4.11
C CYS A 139 19.99 3.77 2.84
N LEU A 140 19.54 4.98 2.49
CA LEU A 140 20.02 5.72 1.34
C LEU A 140 21.22 6.63 1.66
N ASP A 141 21.74 6.67 2.89
CA ASP A 141 22.92 7.47 3.24
C ASP A 141 24.13 7.23 2.32
N PRO A 142 24.47 5.96 1.94
CA PRO A 142 25.57 5.68 1.02
C PRO A 142 25.36 6.18 -0.42
N LEU A 143 24.13 6.50 -0.82
CA LEU A 143 23.83 7.04 -2.15
C LEU A 143 24.24 8.51 -2.21
N ASP A 144 25.16 8.84 -3.11
CA ASP A 144 25.59 10.21 -3.41
C ASP A 144 24.53 10.96 -4.24
N ALA A 145 23.47 11.38 -3.56
CA ALA A 145 22.37 12.14 -4.15
C ALA A 145 21.78 13.13 -3.12
N PRO A 146 21.16 14.25 -3.58
CA PRO A 146 20.45 15.16 -2.70
C PRO A 146 19.30 14.47 -1.95
N SER A 147 18.97 14.93 -0.74
CA SER A 147 17.86 14.37 0.06
C SER A 147 16.52 14.39 -0.68
N GLY A 148 16.27 15.40 -1.51
CA GLY A 148 15.06 15.45 -2.35
C GLY A 148 14.97 14.27 -3.33
N THR A 149 16.09 13.91 -3.95
CA THR A 149 16.20 12.74 -4.84
C THR A 149 16.04 11.43 -4.06
N LYS A 150 16.56 11.35 -2.83
CA LYS A 150 16.35 10.19 -1.95
C LYS A 150 14.85 10.00 -1.61
N ILE A 151 14.15 11.09 -1.27
CA ILE A 151 12.70 11.07 -1.02
C ILE A 151 11.93 10.67 -2.29
N GLU A 152 12.31 11.20 -3.45
CA GLU A 152 11.74 10.84 -4.75
C GLU A 152 11.89 9.33 -5.03
N LEU A 153 13.06 8.75 -4.77
CA LEU A 153 13.31 7.32 -4.91
C LEU A 153 12.36 6.51 -4.03
N VAL A 154 12.24 6.84 -2.75
CA VAL A 154 11.32 6.15 -1.82
C VAL A 154 9.88 6.23 -2.30
N ALA A 155 9.44 7.42 -2.75
CA ALA A 155 8.09 7.63 -3.27
C ALA A 155 7.84 6.81 -4.56
N MET A 156 8.78 6.81 -5.50
CA MET A 156 8.65 6.08 -6.76
C MET A 156 8.65 4.58 -6.54
N LEU A 157 9.52 4.08 -5.65
CA LEU A 157 9.57 2.67 -5.28
C LEU A 157 8.25 2.21 -4.65
N ASN A 158 7.75 2.92 -3.64
CA ASN A 158 6.46 2.61 -3.00
C ASN A 158 5.30 2.72 -4.00
N GLY A 159 5.33 3.69 -4.92
CA GLY A 159 4.36 3.83 -5.99
C GLY A 159 4.35 2.63 -6.93
N CYS A 160 5.52 2.19 -7.40
CA CYS A 160 5.66 1.00 -8.24
C CYS A 160 5.16 -0.26 -7.53
N VAL A 161 5.52 -0.46 -6.26
CA VAL A 161 5.02 -1.59 -5.46
C VAL A 161 3.50 -1.53 -5.32
N THR A 162 2.94 -0.36 -5.00
CA THR A 162 1.49 -0.17 -4.87
C THR A 162 0.75 -0.50 -6.16
N THR A 163 1.22 0.03 -7.29
CA THR A 163 0.61 -0.24 -8.61
C THR A 163 0.70 -1.72 -8.96
N TYR A 164 1.85 -2.35 -8.72
CA TYR A 164 2.04 -3.76 -9.00
C TYR A 164 1.09 -4.64 -8.17
N VAL A 165 1.05 -4.45 -6.85
CA VAL A 165 0.17 -5.25 -5.96
C VAL A 165 -1.30 -4.97 -6.25
N SER A 166 -1.68 -3.72 -6.56
CA SER A 166 -3.05 -3.38 -6.97
C SER A 166 -3.50 -4.17 -8.21
N ASN A 167 -2.61 -4.31 -9.21
CA ASN A 167 -2.87 -5.11 -10.40
C ASN A 167 -2.97 -6.62 -10.09
N GLU A 168 -2.12 -7.14 -9.20
CA GLU A 168 -2.21 -8.54 -8.74
C GLU A 168 -3.55 -8.81 -8.05
N LEU A 169 -3.95 -7.95 -7.11
CA LEU A 169 -5.19 -8.08 -6.35
C LEU A 169 -6.42 -7.99 -7.26
N SER A 170 -6.44 -7.03 -8.18
CA SER A 170 -7.50 -6.87 -9.19
C SER A 170 -7.61 -8.10 -10.10
N THR A 171 -6.47 -8.66 -10.51
CA THR A 171 -6.43 -9.89 -11.31
C THR A 171 -6.98 -11.07 -10.51
N ALA A 172 -6.55 -11.24 -9.26
CA ALA A 172 -7.01 -12.32 -8.39
C ALA A 172 -8.51 -12.22 -8.07
N GLU A 173 -9.06 -11.01 -7.89
CA GLU A 173 -10.49 -10.79 -7.70
C GLU A 173 -11.29 -11.10 -8.97
N ARG A 174 -10.78 -10.70 -10.14
CA ARG A 174 -11.37 -11.08 -11.42
C ARG A 174 -11.40 -12.59 -11.58
N VAL A 175 -10.29 -13.28 -11.33
CA VAL A 175 -10.22 -14.75 -11.45
C VAL A 175 -11.22 -15.43 -10.50
N ARG A 176 -11.34 -14.96 -9.25
CA ARG A 176 -12.31 -15.49 -8.28
C ARG A 176 -13.78 -15.30 -8.68
N SER A 177 -14.09 -14.30 -9.50
CA SER A 177 -15.47 -14.01 -9.93
C SER A 177 -15.84 -14.68 -11.26
N LEU A 178 -14.90 -15.35 -11.93
CA LEU A 178 -15.19 -16.09 -13.16
C LEU A 178 -16.07 -17.33 -12.87
N PRO A 179 -17.04 -17.65 -13.74
CA PRO A 179 -17.82 -18.87 -13.61
C PRO A 179 -17.10 -20.12 -14.17
N TRP A 180 -15.85 -19.98 -14.61
CA TRP A 180 -15.00 -21.04 -15.16
C TRP A 180 -13.56 -20.92 -14.63
N SER A 181 -12.70 -21.92 -14.90
CA SER A 181 -11.32 -21.95 -14.38
C SER A 181 -10.39 -20.95 -15.08
N GLU A 182 -9.34 -20.52 -14.37
CA GLU A 182 -8.30 -19.65 -14.91
C GLU A 182 -7.62 -20.23 -16.16
N GLU A 183 -7.39 -21.55 -16.19
CA GLU A 183 -6.80 -22.24 -17.33
C GLU A 183 -7.66 -22.13 -18.59
N GLN A 184 -8.98 -22.36 -18.46
CA GLN A 184 -9.94 -22.22 -19.56
C GLN A 184 -9.97 -20.79 -20.08
N GLU A 185 -10.00 -19.82 -19.18
CA GLU A 185 -9.98 -18.40 -19.51
C GLU A 185 -8.71 -18.01 -20.28
N ASN A 186 -7.55 -18.45 -19.78
CA ASN A 186 -6.25 -18.17 -20.40
C ASN A 186 -6.13 -18.83 -21.77
N ALA A 187 -6.60 -20.07 -21.92
CA ALA A 187 -6.59 -20.78 -23.19
C ALA A 187 -7.38 -20.05 -24.30
N VAL A 188 -8.59 -19.57 -23.98
CA VAL A 188 -9.43 -18.82 -24.94
C VAL A 188 -8.78 -17.49 -25.33
N ARG A 189 -8.18 -16.77 -24.37
CA ARG A 189 -7.47 -15.52 -24.65
C ARG A 189 -6.23 -15.72 -25.50
N ILE A 190 -5.41 -16.73 -25.20
CA ILE A 190 -4.22 -17.07 -25.98
C ILE A 190 -4.62 -17.45 -27.41
N ALA A 191 -5.67 -18.26 -27.58
CA ALA A 191 -6.17 -18.64 -28.90
C ALA A 191 -6.65 -17.42 -29.72
N TYR A 192 -7.42 -16.51 -29.09
CA TYR A 192 -7.84 -15.26 -29.72
C TYR A 192 -6.63 -14.40 -30.15
N LEU A 193 -5.68 -14.22 -29.24
CA LEU A 193 -4.48 -13.43 -29.49
C LEU A 193 -3.62 -14.02 -30.62
N GLY A 194 -3.44 -15.34 -30.63
CA GLY A 194 -2.75 -16.04 -31.71
C GLY A 194 -3.43 -15.83 -33.07
N GLY A 195 -4.76 -15.87 -33.11
CA GLY A 195 -5.53 -15.54 -34.31
C GLY A 195 -5.34 -14.10 -34.79
N GLN A 196 -5.30 -13.14 -33.85
CA GLN A 196 -5.03 -11.73 -34.17
C GLN A 196 -3.61 -11.52 -34.69
N VAL A 197 -2.60 -12.12 -34.05
CA VAL A 197 -1.20 -12.04 -34.48
C VAL A 197 -1.02 -12.65 -35.88
N ALA A 198 -1.65 -13.81 -36.14
CA ALA A 198 -1.60 -14.48 -37.43
C ALA A 198 -2.25 -13.68 -38.58
N SER A 199 -3.13 -12.72 -38.28
CA SER A 199 -3.72 -11.83 -39.29
C SER A 199 -2.71 -10.88 -39.95
N GLY A 200 -1.52 -10.69 -39.34
CA GLY A 200 -0.51 -9.75 -39.79
C GLY A 200 -0.79 -8.29 -39.41
N ALA A 201 -1.93 -7.98 -38.79
CA ALA A 201 -2.30 -6.62 -38.40
C ALA A 201 -1.45 -6.05 -37.24
N TYR A 202 -0.76 -6.92 -36.49
CA TYR A 202 -0.01 -6.56 -35.28
C TYR A 202 1.47 -6.96 -35.35
N PRO A 203 2.27 -6.43 -36.31
CA PRO A 203 3.63 -6.91 -36.57
C PRO A 203 4.59 -6.73 -35.40
N ARG A 204 4.45 -5.65 -34.61
CA ARG A 204 5.28 -5.43 -33.41
C ARG A 204 4.99 -6.43 -32.30
N LEU A 205 3.72 -6.79 -32.13
CA LEU A 205 3.28 -7.77 -31.14
C LEU A 205 3.68 -9.19 -31.56
N ALA A 206 3.63 -9.48 -32.86
CA ALA A 206 4.14 -10.73 -33.41
C ALA A 206 5.65 -10.90 -33.11
N ALA A 207 6.43 -9.84 -33.32
CA ALA A 207 7.88 -9.86 -33.06
C ALA A 207 8.20 -10.14 -31.58
N SER A 208 7.49 -9.54 -30.62
CA SER A 208 7.76 -9.78 -29.19
C SER A 208 7.55 -11.23 -28.76
N PHE A 209 6.58 -11.95 -29.35
CA PHE A 209 6.38 -13.38 -29.06
C PHE A 209 7.49 -14.27 -29.61
N MET A 210 8.21 -13.82 -30.66
CA MET A 210 9.36 -14.56 -31.18
C MET A 210 10.60 -14.39 -30.30
N GLU A 211 10.70 -13.27 -29.60
CA GLU A 211 11.81 -12.95 -28.70
C GLU A 211 11.63 -13.60 -27.31
N ASP A 212 10.39 -13.65 -26.80
CA ASP A 212 10.07 -14.27 -25.51
C ASP A 212 8.70 -14.97 -25.56
N ALA A 213 8.71 -16.29 -25.74
CA ALA A 213 7.50 -17.11 -25.92
C ALA A 213 6.99 -17.75 -24.61
N GLY A 214 7.56 -17.41 -23.46
CA GLY A 214 7.27 -18.03 -22.17
C GLY A 214 6.08 -17.42 -21.42
N PRO A 215 5.53 -18.13 -20.41
CA PRO A 215 4.62 -17.52 -19.46
C PRO A 215 5.35 -16.39 -18.71
N ILE A 216 4.64 -15.29 -18.44
CA ILE A 216 5.21 -14.16 -17.72
C ILE A 216 5.43 -14.57 -16.25
N ASP A 217 6.69 -14.73 -15.86
CA ASP A 217 7.06 -14.85 -14.45
C ASP A 217 6.87 -13.49 -13.76
N LEU A 218 5.74 -13.37 -13.04
CA LEU A 218 5.33 -12.13 -12.38
C LEU A 218 6.32 -11.71 -11.29
N ASP A 219 6.86 -12.64 -10.51
CA ASP A 219 7.84 -12.31 -9.46
C ASP A 219 9.15 -11.83 -10.08
N ALA A 220 9.60 -12.45 -11.16
CA ALA A 220 10.77 -11.95 -11.90
C ALA A 220 10.50 -10.59 -12.57
N VAL A 221 9.27 -10.32 -13.04
CA VAL A 221 8.86 -8.99 -13.53
C VAL A 221 8.94 -7.96 -12.40
N PHE A 222 8.49 -8.30 -11.20
CA PHE A 222 8.55 -7.43 -10.03
C PHE A 222 9.99 -7.04 -9.70
N GLU A 223 10.88 -8.04 -9.55
CA GLU A 223 12.29 -7.81 -9.23
C GLU A 223 13.00 -6.98 -10.32
N ARG A 224 12.72 -7.26 -11.61
CA ARG A 224 13.26 -6.44 -12.72
C ARG A 224 12.75 -5.00 -12.69
N MET A 225 11.48 -4.80 -12.39
CA MET A 225 10.90 -3.46 -12.26
C MET A 225 11.59 -2.67 -11.14
N LEU A 226 11.76 -3.27 -9.96
CA LEU A 226 12.46 -2.62 -8.86
C LEU A 226 13.90 -2.29 -9.23
N GLY A 227 14.63 -3.24 -9.83
CA GLY A 227 16.00 -3.03 -10.30
C GLY A 227 16.11 -1.82 -11.25
N ARG A 228 15.24 -1.75 -12.26
CA ARG A 228 15.20 -0.63 -13.23
C ARG A 228 14.87 0.72 -12.58
N VAL A 229 14.00 0.72 -11.57
CA VAL A 229 13.70 1.92 -10.79
C VAL A 229 14.97 2.40 -10.08
N LEU A 230 15.66 1.51 -9.36
CA LEU A 230 16.88 1.86 -8.63
C LEU A 230 18.01 2.30 -9.57
N ASP A 231 18.17 1.66 -10.73
CA ASP A 231 19.14 2.04 -11.77
C ASP A 231 18.95 3.49 -12.22
N GLY A 232 17.71 3.97 -12.25
CA GLY A 232 17.39 5.36 -12.63
C GLY A 232 17.95 6.43 -11.68
N PHE A 233 18.31 6.05 -10.45
CA PHE A 233 18.84 6.95 -9.42
C PHE A 233 20.35 6.79 -9.20
N GLU A 234 21.00 5.89 -9.91
CA GLU A 234 22.45 5.77 -9.85
C GLU A 234 23.09 7.05 -10.40
N PRO A 235 24.08 7.65 -9.69
CA PRO A 235 24.78 8.82 -10.18
C PRO A 235 25.37 8.52 -11.56
N ARG A 236 25.00 9.33 -12.56
CA ARG A 236 25.64 9.19 -13.88
C ARG A 236 27.09 9.65 -13.79
N PRO A 237 28.04 8.91 -14.40
CA PRO A 237 29.45 9.29 -14.42
C PRO A 237 29.69 10.61 -15.18
#